data_AF-A0A0D2K674-F1
#
_entry.id   AF-A0A0D2K674-F1
#
_cell.length_a   1.000
_cell.length_b   1.000
_cell.length_c   1.000
_cell.angle_alpha   90.00
_cell.angle_beta   90.00
_cell.angle_gamma   90.00
#
_symmetry.space_group_name_H-M   'P 1'
#
loop_
_entity.id
_entity.type
_entity.pdbx_description
1 polymer ?
#
loop_
_entity_poly.entity_id
_entity_poly.type
_entity_poly.pdbx_seq_one_letter_code
_entity_poly.pdbx_strand_id
1 'polypeptide(L)'
;MRTSTENGHFCIVPPKDVDGQWTSARLHGNHSFQCDNNGKMIFAANIKMGQNPRRRQQGIWPAWALGQSIRRGENWPKCGDWDIMELSNGSSTNQAKLTAPSFVGIGRQAIQWRNLSNKMATHTGSIHHTDRMGNHAESHGTVDFDRKQYHTFTLLIDFSDDDYSKQSIKFQLDNKPYHAVQGDDSSDEKDRRNWERLARSAFFPILNVAVGSDLPGDPDEKTLPGLESGMTIRWVAVYKSRY
;
A
#
# COMPACT_ATOMS: atom_id res chain seq x y z
N MET A 1 10.46 19.02 7.45
CA MET A 1 9.83 17.72 7.79
C MET A 1 9.26 17.84 9.20
N ARG A 2 7.96 17.63 9.42
CA ARG A 2 7.37 17.62 10.78
C ARG A 2 6.91 16.22 11.14
N THR A 3 7.62 15.61 12.08
CA THR A 3 7.24 14.39 12.76
C THR A 3 7.10 14.71 14.25
N SER A 4 6.27 13.96 14.96
CA SER A 4 6.12 14.11 16.40
C SER A 4 6.00 12.74 17.07
N THR A 5 5.94 12.73 18.40
CA THR A 5 5.53 11.55 19.15
C THR A 5 4.27 11.87 19.94
N GLU A 6 3.32 10.93 19.96
CA GLU A 6 2.14 10.98 20.82
C GLU A 6 2.05 9.65 21.57
N ASN A 7 2.07 9.69 22.90
CA ASN A 7 2.02 8.50 23.76
C ASN A 7 3.06 7.41 23.37
N GLY A 8 4.27 7.84 22.98
CA GLY A 8 5.35 6.93 22.57
C GLY A 8 5.20 6.34 21.16
N HIS A 9 4.28 6.85 20.34
CA HIS A 9 4.08 6.43 18.96
C HIS A 9 4.52 7.53 17.99
N PHE A 10 5.04 7.12 16.83
CA PHE A 10 5.54 8.05 15.83
C PHE A 10 4.39 8.64 15.02
N CYS A 11 4.41 9.95 14.78
CA CYS A 11 3.35 10.64 14.05
C CYS A 11 3.91 11.35 12.81
N ILE A 12 3.18 11.26 11.70
CA ILE A 12 3.37 12.13 10.54
C ILE A 12 2.24 13.14 10.52
N VAL A 13 2.61 14.41 10.64
CA VAL A 13 1.67 15.53 10.81
C VAL A 13 1.85 16.48 9.64
N PRO A 14 0.79 16.79 8.87
CA PRO A 14 0.81 17.85 7.88
C PRO A 14 0.44 19.21 8.54
N PRO A 15 1.39 20.06 8.93
CA PRO A 15 1.09 21.43 9.34
C PRO A 15 0.78 22.32 8.13
N LYS A 16 0.05 23.40 8.40
CA LYS A 16 -0.11 24.56 7.53
C LYS A 16 0.41 25.77 8.29
N ASP A 17 1.28 26.57 7.67
CA ASP A 17 1.80 27.79 8.29
C ASP A 17 0.83 28.99 8.11
N VAL A 18 1.25 30.15 8.63
CA VAL A 18 0.45 31.38 8.62
C VAL A 18 0.21 31.94 7.21
N ASP A 19 1.11 31.63 6.27
CA ASP A 19 1.00 32.02 4.86
C ASP A 19 0.21 30.99 4.04
N GLY A 20 -0.31 29.97 4.72
CA GLY A 20 -1.13 28.92 4.14
C GLY A 20 -0.33 27.81 3.44
N GLN A 21 1.00 27.80 3.58
CA GLN A 21 1.86 26.78 2.97
C GLN A 21 1.83 25.49 3.79
N TRP A 22 1.73 24.38 3.06
CA TRP A 22 1.70 23.05 3.65
C TRP A 22 3.09 22.44 3.67
N THR A 23 3.42 21.77 4.77
CA THR A 23 4.55 20.84 4.81
C THR A 23 4.09 19.49 5.35
N SER A 24 4.91 18.46 5.17
CA SER A 24 4.66 17.13 5.72
C SER A 24 5.95 16.36 5.92
N ALA A 25 5.87 15.04 6.03
CA ALA A 25 6.99 14.11 6.05
C ALA A 25 6.76 12.93 5.10
N ARG A 26 7.84 12.50 4.46
CA ARG A 26 7.95 11.23 3.75
C ARG A 26 9.21 10.54 4.23
N LEU A 27 9.05 9.41 4.92
CA LEU A 27 10.14 8.62 5.47
C LEU A 27 10.30 7.36 4.65
N HIS A 28 11.55 7.04 4.31
CA HIS A 28 11.88 5.80 3.63
C HIS A 28 12.85 4.99 4.48
N GLY A 29 12.68 3.67 4.52
CA GLY A 29 13.66 2.78 5.13
C GLY A 29 15.01 2.85 4.41
N ASN A 30 16.11 2.77 5.16
CA ASN A 30 17.46 2.71 4.56
C ASN A 30 17.78 1.32 3.99
N HIS A 31 17.12 0.28 4.53
CA HIS A 31 17.29 -1.10 4.11
C HIS A 31 16.12 -1.54 3.24
N SER A 32 16.45 -2.33 2.22
CA SER A 32 15.47 -3.06 1.41
C SER A 32 15.40 -4.52 1.88
N PHE A 33 14.22 -5.10 1.78
CA PHE A 33 13.92 -6.47 2.17
C PHE A 33 13.35 -7.22 0.98
N GLN A 34 13.75 -8.47 0.84
CA GLN A 34 13.33 -9.37 -0.23
C GLN A 34 12.91 -10.70 0.39
N CYS A 35 11.85 -11.30 -0.16
CA CYS A 35 11.40 -12.63 0.24
C CYS A 35 12.42 -13.66 -0.29
N ASP A 36 12.87 -14.57 0.57
CA ASP A 36 13.79 -15.63 0.15
C ASP A 36 13.06 -16.68 -0.70
N ASN A 37 13.82 -17.46 -1.48
CA ASN A 37 13.28 -18.62 -2.16
C ASN A 37 12.63 -19.55 -1.15
N ASN A 38 11.48 -20.11 -1.52
CA ASN A 38 10.74 -21.15 -0.81
C ASN A 38 10.12 -20.65 0.51
N GLY A 39 9.91 -19.33 0.62
CA GLY A 39 9.75 -18.65 1.91
C GLY A 39 8.57 -17.73 2.00
N LYS A 40 8.37 -17.19 3.20
CA LYS A 40 7.32 -16.23 3.49
C LYS A 40 7.91 -14.96 4.06
N MET A 41 7.33 -13.83 3.67
CA MET A 41 7.69 -12.53 4.20
C MET A 41 6.44 -11.72 4.49
N ILE A 42 6.48 -10.96 5.59
CA ILE A 42 5.40 -10.08 6.02
C ILE A 42 5.96 -8.67 6.14
N PHE A 43 5.31 -7.71 5.49
CA PHE A 43 5.39 -6.30 5.86
C PHE A 43 4.13 -5.92 6.59
N ALA A 44 4.24 -5.34 7.78
CA ALA A 44 3.06 -4.91 8.53
C ALA A 44 3.31 -3.62 9.30
N ALA A 45 2.24 -2.84 9.49
CA ALA A 45 2.17 -1.87 10.58
C ALA A 45 0.81 -1.75 11.21
N ASN A 46 0.89 -1.31 12.46
CA ASN A 46 -0.22 -0.85 13.24
C ASN A 46 -0.32 0.68 13.18
N ILE A 47 -1.37 1.18 12.52
CA ILE A 47 -1.57 2.61 12.22
C ILE A 47 -2.96 3.03 12.67
N LYS A 48 -3.05 4.24 13.25
CA LYS A 48 -4.30 4.95 13.53
C LYS A 48 -4.32 6.25 12.74
N MET A 49 -5.48 6.60 12.18
CA MET A 49 -5.64 7.81 11.36
C MET A 49 -6.13 8.99 12.20
N GLY A 50 -5.90 10.21 11.70
CA GLY A 50 -6.53 11.40 12.24
C GLY A 50 -8.05 11.43 12.02
N GLN A 51 -8.79 12.10 12.91
CA GLN A 51 -10.24 12.09 13.01
C GLN A 51 -10.94 13.35 12.50
N ASN A 52 -10.22 14.26 11.83
CA ASN A 52 -10.89 15.40 11.19
C ASN A 52 -12.02 14.89 10.27
N PRO A 53 -13.19 15.54 10.25
CA PRO A 53 -14.30 15.04 9.43
C PRO A 53 -13.92 15.10 7.94
N ARG A 54 -14.42 14.17 7.13
CA ARG A 54 -14.09 14.03 5.69
C ARG A 54 -14.09 15.37 4.92
N ARG A 55 -15.10 16.21 5.18
CA ARG A 55 -15.26 17.57 4.60
C ARG A 55 -14.15 18.59 4.96
N ARG A 56 -13.22 18.22 5.84
CA ARG A 56 -12.08 19.03 6.32
C ARG A 56 -10.74 18.38 5.95
N GLN A 57 -10.74 17.32 5.14
CA GLN A 57 -9.53 16.59 4.77
C GLN A 57 -9.28 16.60 3.25
N GLN A 58 -9.92 17.49 2.49
CA GLN A 58 -9.67 17.64 1.06
C GLN A 58 -8.16 17.81 0.80
N GLY A 59 -7.60 17.08 -0.17
CA GLY A 59 -6.17 17.08 -0.48
C GLY A 59 -5.28 16.25 0.45
N ILE A 60 -5.79 15.68 1.54
CA ILE A 60 -4.99 14.88 2.48
C ILE A 60 -4.88 13.42 2.00
N TRP A 61 -3.64 12.92 1.89
CA TRP A 61 -3.34 11.57 1.40
C TRP A 61 -2.28 10.83 2.24
N PRO A 62 -2.68 10.15 3.33
CA PRO A 62 -1.85 9.20 4.06
C PRO A 62 -1.54 7.96 3.21
N ALA A 63 -0.28 7.54 3.19
CA ALA A 63 0.17 6.37 2.45
C ALA A 63 1.22 5.53 3.21
N TRP A 64 1.08 4.22 3.08
CA TRP A 64 2.07 3.18 3.34
C TRP A 64 2.32 2.47 2.02
N ALA A 65 3.55 2.54 1.56
CA ALA A 65 3.97 1.88 0.33
C ALA A 65 5.32 1.19 0.50
N LEU A 66 5.69 0.44 -0.52
CA LEU A 66 6.98 -0.21 -0.63
C LEU A 66 7.62 0.21 -1.95
N GLY A 67 8.69 1.01 -1.84
CA GLY A 67 9.46 1.44 -2.99
C GLY A 67 10.50 0.39 -3.39
N GLN A 68 10.66 0.19 -4.70
CA GLN A 68 11.66 -0.70 -5.28
C GLN A 68 12.92 0.07 -5.77
N SER A 69 13.54 -0.43 -6.85
CA SER A 69 14.69 0.04 -7.64
C SER A 69 14.65 1.48 -8.15
N ILE A 70 13.70 2.34 -7.72
CA ILE A 70 13.74 3.77 -8.00
C ILE A 70 15.04 4.42 -7.49
N ARG A 71 15.60 3.90 -6.38
CA ARG A 71 16.93 4.29 -5.88
C ARG A 71 18.09 3.89 -6.81
N ARG A 72 17.84 2.96 -7.72
CA ARG A 72 18.81 2.42 -8.69
C ARG A 72 18.56 2.93 -10.11
N GLY A 73 17.72 3.96 -10.27
CA GLY A 73 17.48 4.64 -11.55
C GLY A 73 16.36 4.03 -12.41
N GLU A 74 15.59 3.07 -11.90
CA GLU A 74 14.42 2.58 -12.62
C GLU A 74 13.24 3.55 -12.44
N ASN A 75 12.66 4.01 -13.54
CA ASN A 75 11.51 4.91 -13.51
C ASN A 75 10.21 4.15 -13.19
N TRP A 76 9.30 4.80 -12.48
CA TRP A 76 7.92 4.36 -12.37
C TRP A 76 7.29 4.26 -13.77
N PRO A 77 6.45 3.26 -14.08
CA PRO A 77 5.98 2.16 -13.22
C PRO A 77 6.89 0.92 -13.28
N LYS A 78 8.02 0.97 -13.99
CA LYS A 78 8.90 -0.20 -14.19
C LYS A 78 9.58 -0.65 -12.91
N CYS A 79 9.84 0.29 -12.01
CA CYS A 79 10.31 -0.05 -10.68
C CYS A 79 9.24 -0.80 -9.86
N GLY A 80 7.96 -0.85 -10.25
CA GLY A 80 6.93 -1.43 -9.40
C GLY A 80 6.64 -0.60 -8.14
N ASP A 81 5.43 -0.76 -7.60
CA ASP A 81 5.00 -0.09 -6.37
C ASP A 81 3.95 -0.95 -5.65
N TRP A 82 4.13 -1.17 -4.34
CA TRP A 82 3.17 -1.92 -3.54
C TRP A 82 2.60 -1.01 -2.45
N ASP A 83 1.39 -0.51 -2.70
CA ASP A 83 0.65 0.36 -1.82
C ASP A 83 -0.20 -0.50 -0.88
N ILE A 84 0.25 -0.65 0.37
CA ILE A 84 -0.42 -1.51 1.36
C ILE A 84 -1.56 -0.73 2.03
N MET A 85 -1.39 0.58 2.18
CA MET A 85 -2.47 1.47 2.62
C MET A 85 -2.39 2.82 1.92
N GLU A 86 -3.50 3.22 1.29
CA GLU A 86 -3.71 4.56 0.75
C GLU A 86 -5.11 5.05 1.09
N LEU A 87 -5.18 6.30 1.53
CA LEU A 87 -6.44 6.99 1.79
C LEU A 87 -6.44 8.33 1.10
N SER A 88 -7.61 8.78 0.66
CA SER A 88 -7.79 10.13 0.15
C SER A 88 -8.91 10.82 0.90
N ASN A 89 -8.74 12.11 1.14
CA ASN A 89 -9.80 13.01 1.58
C ASN A 89 -10.52 12.57 2.86
N GLY A 90 -9.80 11.93 3.78
CA GLY A 90 -10.36 11.39 5.03
C GLY A 90 -11.30 10.20 4.85
N SER A 91 -11.15 9.44 3.76
CA SER A 91 -11.84 8.17 3.53
C SER A 91 -11.56 7.16 4.65
N SER A 92 -12.58 6.36 4.98
CA SER A 92 -12.47 5.16 5.84
C SER A 92 -12.32 3.87 5.03
N THR A 93 -12.16 3.99 3.72
CA THR A 93 -11.92 2.89 2.79
C THR A 93 -10.47 2.93 2.36
N ASN A 94 -9.70 1.94 2.78
CA ASN A 94 -8.34 1.73 2.33
C ASN A 94 -8.34 1.31 0.85
N GLN A 95 -7.40 1.84 0.08
CA GLN A 95 -7.09 1.37 -1.27
C GLN A 95 -5.70 0.74 -1.24
N ALA A 96 -5.63 -0.58 -1.40
CA ALA A 96 -4.37 -1.26 -1.62
C ALA A 96 -4.17 -1.52 -3.09
N LYS A 97 -2.93 -1.34 -3.55
CA LYS A 97 -2.58 -1.42 -4.97
C LYS A 97 -1.24 -2.11 -5.16
N LEU A 98 -1.20 -2.90 -6.22
CA LEU A 98 -0.03 -3.60 -6.70
C LEU A 98 0.23 -3.14 -8.13
N THR A 99 1.31 -2.39 -8.33
CA THR A 99 1.73 -1.87 -9.65
C THR A 99 2.93 -2.66 -10.16
N ALA A 100 2.83 -3.15 -11.39
CA ALA A 100 3.90 -3.86 -12.07
C ALA A 100 4.05 -3.38 -13.53
N PRO A 101 5.25 -3.47 -14.14
CA PRO A 101 5.45 -3.17 -15.55
C PRO A 101 4.55 -4.00 -16.49
N SER A 102 4.21 -5.24 -16.13
CA SER A 102 3.19 -6.05 -16.80
C SER A 102 2.66 -7.17 -15.88
N PHE A 103 1.36 -7.49 -15.95
CA PHE A 103 0.72 -8.61 -15.23
C PHE A 103 0.67 -9.93 -16.03
N VAL A 104 1.38 -10.00 -17.16
CA VAL A 104 1.57 -11.23 -17.94
C VAL A 104 2.33 -12.20 -17.01
N GLY A 105 1.67 -13.27 -16.52
CA GLY A 105 2.20 -14.23 -15.55
C GLY A 105 1.70 -14.13 -14.11
N ILE A 106 0.77 -13.22 -13.89
CA ILE A 106 0.04 -13.11 -12.65
C ILE A 106 -1.35 -13.67 -12.94
N GLY A 107 -1.77 -14.68 -12.16
CA GLY A 107 -3.11 -15.24 -12.14
C GLY A 107 -4.14 -14.24 -12.63
N ARG A 108 -4.85 -14.54 -13.71
CA ARG A 108 -5.98 -13.71 -14.23
C ARG A 108 -7.07 -13.44 -13.16
N GLN A 109 -6.89 -13.98 -11.95
CA GLN A 109 -7.80 -13.93 -10.83
C GLN A 109 -7.15 -13.12 -9.69
N ALA A 110 -7.59 -11.87 -9.52
CA ALA A 110 -7.53 -11.24 -8.22
C ALA A 110 -8.57 -11.93 -7.33
N ILE A 111 -8.13 -12.60 -6.27
CA ILE A 111 -9.05 -13.22 -5.33
C ILE A 111 -9.52 -12.14 -4.37
N GLN A 112 -10.81 -11.80 -4.44
CA GLN A 112 -11.47 -10.90 -3.52
C GLN A 112 -12.34 -11.70 -2.55
N TRP A 113 -12.11 -11.50 -1.26
CA TRP A 113 -12.89 -12.16 -0.22
C TRP A 113 -14.12 -11.33 0.11
N ARG A 114 -15.32 -11.93 0.02
CA ARG A 114 -16.55 -11.34 0.52
C ARG A 114 -16.65 -11.57 2.03
N ASN A 115 -16.51 -10.52 2.84
CA ASN A 115 -16.93 -10.58 4.24
C ASN A 115 -18.47 -10.61 4.32
N LEU A 116 -19.06 -11.76 4.65
CA LEU A 116 -20.49 -11.93 4.94
C LEU A 116 -20.84 -11.48 6.37
N SER A 117 -20.49 -10.25 6.75
CA SER A 117 -20.92 -9.68 8.03
C SER A 117 -21.33 -8.21 7.88
N ASN A 118 -22.63 -8.02 7.58
CA ASN A 118 -23.45 -6.83 7.83
C ASN A 118 -22.72 -5.49 8.03
N LYS A 119 -22.22 -4.92 6.93
CA LYS A 119 -22.35 -3.53 6.49
C LYS A 119 -21.73 -3.49 5.10
N MET A 120 -22.34 -2.77 4.17
CA MET A 120 -21.91 -2.69 2.77
C MET A 120 -20.47 -2.16 2.69
N ALA A 121 -19.50 -3.06 2.69
CA ALA A 121 -18.15 -2.76 2.24
C ALA A 121 -18.19 -2.82 0.72
N THR A 122 -18.18 -1.65 0.07
CA THR A 122 -17.97 -1.53 -1.37
C THR A 122 -16.54 -1.99 -1.69
N HIS A 123 -16.38 -3.29 -1.87
CA HIS A 123 -15.17 -3.89 -2.42
C HIS A 123 -15.22 -3.64 -3.93
N THR A 124 -14.55 -2.59 -4.39
CA THR A 124 -14.30 -2.37 -5.82
C THR A 124 -12.82 -2.59 -6.05
N GLY A 125 -12.46 -3.80 -6.46
CA GLY A 125 -11.14 -4.09 -7.01
C GLY A 125 -11.25 -4.41 -8.48
N SER A 126 -10.45 -3.73 -9.30
CA SER A 126 -10.29 -4.00 -10.73
C SER A 126 -8.85 -4.41 -11.00
N ILE A 127 -8.63 -5.26 -11.99
CA ILE A 127 -7.32 -5.39 -12.64
C ILE A 127 -7.37 -4.45 -13.83
N HIS A 128 -6.65 -3.34 -13.79
CA HIS A 128 -6.47 -2.49 -14.96
C HIS A 128 -5.40 -3.14 -15.84
N HIS A 129 -5.85 -3.75 -16.95
CA HIS A 129 -4.97 -4.28 -17.97
C HIS A 129 -4.56 -3.16 -18.96
N THR A 130 -3.29 -3.21 -19.33
CA THR A 130 -2.62 -2.60 -20.50
C THR A 130 -3.44 -1.64 -21.38
N ASP A 131 -2.89 -0.46 -21.68
CA ASP A 131 -3.11 0.11 -23.02
C ASP A 131 -2.48 -0.80 -24.09
N ARG A 132 -2.84 -0.63 -25.35
CA ARG A 132 -2.44 -1.51 -26.48
C ARG A 132 -0.91 -1.60 -26.71
N MET A 133 -0.08 -0.92 -25.90
CA MET A 133 1.38 -0.85 -26.00
C MET A 133 2.13 -1.43 -24.79
N GLY A 134 1.44 -1.90 -23.73
CA GLY A 134 2.06 -2.66 -22.63
C GLY A 134 2.79 -1.80 -21.59
N ASN A 135 2.29 -0.60 -21.28
CA ASN A 135 3.02 0.37 -20.47
C ASN A 135 2.91 0.18 -18.93
N HIS A 136 1.84 -0.43 -18.39
CA HIS A 136 1.71 -0.83 -16.97
C HIS A 136 0.49 -1.73 -16.75
N ALA A 137 0.46 -2.43 -15.60
CA ALA A 137 -0.74 -3.10 -15.12
C ALA A 137 -0.85 -2.98 -13.59
N GLU A 138 -2.10 -2.89 -13.12
CA GLU A 138 -2.42 -2.62 -11.72
C GLU A 138 -3.48 -3.60 -11.23
N SER A 139 -3.30 -4.11 -10.02
CA SER A 139 -4.34 -4.83 -9.27
C SER A 139 -4.61 -4.08 -7.98
N HIS A 140 -5.87 -3.81 -7.70
CA HIS A 140 -6.25 -3.10 -6.48
C HIS A 140 -7.39 -3.79 -5.74
N GLY A 141 -7.45 -3.55 -4.44
CA GLY A 141 -8.52 -3.99 -3.57
C GLY A 141 -8.80 -2.97 -2.49
N THR A 142 -10.06 -2.88 -2.07
CA THR A 142 -10.51 -1.94 -1.05
C THR A 142 -11.04 -2.65 0.19
N VAL A 143 -10.88 -2.03 1.35
CA VAL A 143 -11.46 -2.51 2.61
C VAL A 143 -11.81 -1.33 3.52
N ASP A 144 -12.99 -1.37 4.12
CA ASP A 144 -13.41 -0.37 5.11
C ASP A 144 -12.84 -0.68 6.49
N PHE A 145 -12.51 0.36 7.26
CA PHE A 145 -12.00 0.23 8.62
C PHE A 145 -12.41 1.41 9.51
N ASP A 146 -12.31 1.24 10.83
CA ASP A 146 -12.58 2.32 11.78
C ASP A 146 -11.30 3.16 11.99
N ARG A 147 -11.27 4.33 11.36
CA ARG A 147 -10.14 5.27 11.47
C ARG A 147 -9.75 5.60 12.93
N LYS A 148 -10.68 5.51 13.88
CA LYS A 148 -10.47 5.82 15.31
C LYS A 148 -9.57 4.81 16.03
N GLN A 149 -9.44 3.62 15.47
CA GLN A 149 -8.70 2.53 16.07
C GLN A 149 -7.36 2.33 15.38
N TYR A 150 -6.47 1.66 16.09
CA TYR A 150 -5.27 1.13 15.48
C TYR A 150 -5.63 -0.14 14.71
N HIS A 151 -5.32 -0.14 13.43
CA HIS A 151 -5.48 -1.31 12.57
C HIS A 151 -4.13 -1.79 12.05
N THR A 152 -4.01 -3.09 11.81
CA THR A 152 -2.81 -3.69 11.26
C THR A 152 -2.97 -3.91 9.76
N PHE A 153 -2.31 -3.07 8.97
CA PHE A 153 -2.23 -3.20 7.50
C PHE A 153 -1.05 -4.10 7.17
N THR A 154 -1.28 -5.16 6.41
CA THR A 154 -0.29 -6.21 6.15
C THR A 154 -0.23 -6.57 4.68
N LEU A 155 1.00 -6.75 4.19
CA LEU A 155 1.30 -7.48 2.97
C LEU A 155 2.00 -8.79 3.34
N LEU A 156 1.32 -9.90 3.06
CA LEU A 156 1.85 -11.26 3.22
C LEU A 156 2.30 -11.77 1.85
N ILE A 157 3.54 -12.19 1.78
CA ILE A 157 4.16 -12.79 0.60
C ILE A 157 4.43 -14.25 0.93
N ASP A 158 3.90 -15.16 0.11
CA ASP A 158 4.06 -16.60 0.28
C ASP A 158 4.63 -17.21 -1.01
N PHE A 159 5.94 -17.46 -0.97
CA PHE A 159 6.69 -18.16 -2.01
C PHE A 159 7.16 -19.53 -1.56
N SER A 160 6.42 -20.16 -0.65
CA SER A 160 6.86 -21.41 -0.02
C SER A 160 6.85 -22.65 -0.91
N ASP A 161 6.22 -22.57 -2.08
CA ASP A 161 6.16 -23.65 -3.06
C ASP A 161 7.02 -23.32 -4.29
N ASP A 162 7.73 -24.31 -4.83
CA ASP A 162 8.51 -24.17 -6.06
C ASP A 162 7.61 -23.94 -7.28
N ASP A 163 6.36 -24.41 -7.21
CA ASP A 163 5.32 -24.14 -8.19
C ASP A 163 4.78 -22.70 -8.01
N TYR A 164 5.18 -21.81 -8.91
CA TYR A 164 4.79 -20.40 -8.83
C TYR A 164 3.28 -20.17 -8.93
N SER A 165 2.51 -21.11 -9.52
CA SER A 165 1.05 -21.03 -9.55
C SER A 165 0.41 -21.11 -8.15
N LYS A 166 1.15 -21.61 -7.15
CA LYS A 166 0.73 -21.67 -5.73
C LYS A 166 1.28 -20.52 -4.88
N GLN A 167 2.13 -19.68 -5.47
CA GLN A 167 2.72 -18.54 -4.80
C GLN A 167 1.75 -17.36 -4.78
N SER A 168 1.78 -16.54 -3.72
CA SER A 168 0.81 -15.44 -3.57
C SER A 168 1.35 -14.21 -2.85
N ILE A 169 0.72 -13.07 -3.12
CA ILE A 169 0.85 -11.82 -2.40
C ILE A 169 -0.56 -11.46 -1.91
N LYS A 170 -0.73 -11.23 -0.60
CA LYS A 170 -2.03 -10.97 0.03
C LYS A 170 -1.99 -9.70 0.85
N PHE A 171 -2.96 -8.83 0.62
CA PHE A 171 -3.24 -7.68 1.47
C PHE A 171 -4.22 -8.08 2.57
N GLN A 172 -3.91 -7.71 3.81
CA GLN A 172 -4.73 -8.02 4.96
C GLN A 172 -4.96 -6.77 5.82
N LEU A 173 -6.15 -6.71 6.41
CA LEU A 173 -6.50 -5.79 7.49
C LEU A 173 -6.79 -6.64 8.72
N ASP A 174 -6.06 -6.40 9.81
CA ASP A 174 -6.19 -7.13 11.08
C ASP A 174 -6.16 -8.65 10.89
N ASN A 175 -5.16 -9.13 10.14
CA ASN A 175 -4.94 -10.54 9.77
C ASN A 175 -6.03 -11.16 8.88
N LYS A 176 -7.00 -10.39 8.40
CA LYS A 176 -8.02 -10.86 7.46
C LYS A 176 -7.66 -10.44 6.03
N PRO A 177 -7.45 -11.40 5.11
CA PRO A 177 -7.20 -11.05 3.72
C PRO A 177 -8.44 -10.42 3.09
N TYR A 178 -8.23 -9.36 2.31
CA TYR A 178 -9.30 -8.73 1.53
C TYR A 178 -8.96 -8.64 0.03
N HIS A 179 -7.67 -8.72 -0.31
CA HIS A 179 -7.21 -8.74 -1.68
C HIS A 179 -5.99 -9.64 -1.81
N ALA A 180 -5.92 -10.43 -2.87
CA ALA A 180 -4.79 -11.29 -3.13
C ALA A 180 -4.52 -11.41 -4.63
N VAL A 181 -3.25 -11.61 -4.93
CA VAL A 181 -2.72 -11.85 -6.25
C VAL A 181 -1.88 -13.12 -6.19
N GLN A 182 -2.06 -14.01 -7.16
CA GLN A 182 -1.46 -15.35 -7.19
C GLN A 182 -0.74 -15.54 -8.53
N GLY A 183 0.28 -16.39 -8.59
CA GLY A 183 0.85 -16.81 -9.89
C GLY A 183 -0.22 -17.52 -10.74
N ASP A 184 -0.11 -17.42 -12.06
CA ASP A 184 -0.95 -18.24 -12.96
C ASP A 184 -0.36 -19.65 -13.16
N ASP A 185 -1.11 -20.49 -13.87
CA ASP A 185 -0.71 -21.82 -14.32
C ASP A 185 0.00 -21.79 -15.69
N SER A 186 0.47 -20.61 -16.13
CA SER A 186 1.09 -20.46 -17.44
C SER A 186 2.43 -21.19 -17.51
N SER A 187 2.71 -21.84 -18.63
CA SER A 187 4.04 -22.39 -18.92
C SER A 187 4.96 -21.37 -19.60
N ASP A 188 4.52 -20.13 -19.83
CA ASP A 188 5.32 -19.11 -20.50
C ASP A 188 6.45 -18.63 -19.58
N GLU A 189 7.69 -18.66 -20.07
CA GLU A 189 8.86 -18.23 -19.29
C GLU A 189 8.83 -16.71 -19.01
N LYS A 190 8.16 -15.92 -19.87
CA LYS A 190 7.95 -14.49 -19.66
C LYS A 190 7.06 -14.23 -18.46
N ASP A 191 6.02 -15.04 -18.30
CA ASP A 191 5.05 -14.99 -17.22
C ASP A 191 5.74 -15.24 -15.87
N ARG A 192 6.48 -16.36 -15.78
CA ARG A 192 7.31 -16.68 -14.61
C ARG A 192 8.30 -15.57 -14.29
N ARG A 193 8.99 -14.99 -15.29
CA ARG A 193 9.98 -13.93 -15.08
C ARG A 193 9.35 -12.63 -14.56
N ASN A 194 8.13 -12.31 -14.97
CA ASN A 194 7.39 -11.15 -14.46
C ASN A 194 6.93 -11.37 -13.03
N TRP A 195 6.40 -12.55 -12.71
CA TRP A 195 6.10 -12.94 -11.34
C TRP A 195 7.34 -12.81 -10.46
N GLU A 196 8.47 -13.38 -10.87
CA GLU A 196 9.75 -13.27 -10.16
C GLU A 196 10.21 -11.83 -9.95
N ARG A 197 10.08 -10.94 -10.95
CA ARG A 197 10.45 -9.52 -10.80
C ARG A 197 9.58 -8.80 -9.79
N LEU A 198 8.28 -9.06 -9.79
CA LEU A 198 7.37 -8.48 -8.82
C LEU A 198 7.68 -9.02 -7.42
N ALA A 199 7.64 -10.34 -7.29
CA ALA A 199 7.78 -11.11 -6.07
C ALA A 199 9.13 -10.91 -5.37
N ARG A 200 10.22 -10.97 -6.15
CA ARG A 200 11.58 -11.11 -5.65
C ARG A 200 12.37 -9.82 -5.70
N SER A 201 11.74 -8.69 -5.97
CA SER A 201 12.42 -7.41 -5.82
C SER A 201 12.63 -7.06 -4.34
N ALA A 202 13.68 -6.28 -4.09
CA ALA A 202 13.96 -5.77 -2.75
C ALA A 202 13.20 -4.46 -2.53
N PHE A 203 12.38 -4.42 -1.49
CA PHE A 203 11.49 -3.30 -1.18
C PHE A 203 11.89 -2.61 0.12
N PHE A 204 11.82 -1.28 0.18
CA PHE A 204 11.97 -0.53 1.42
C PHE A 204 10.65 0.15 1.82
N PRO A 205 10.32 0.21 3.12
CA PRO A 205 9.09 0.84 3.59
C PRO A 205 9.10 2.34 3.33
N ILE A 206 7.94 2.87 2.91
CA ILE A 206 7.66 4.28 2.73
C ILE A 206 6.44 4.64 3.58
N LEU A 207 6.55 5.70 4.38
CA LEU A 207 5.47 6.28 5.16
C LEU A 207 5.36 7.77 4.85
N ASN A 208 4.18 8.24 4.47
CA ASN A 208 3.95 9.67 4.28
C ASN A 208 2.49 10.09 4.47
N VAL A 209 2.30 11.40 4.60
CA VAL A 209 1.01 12.06 4.37
C VAL A 209 1.25 13.12 3.31
N ALA A 210 0.87 12.84 2.07
CA ALA A 210 0.89 13.85 1.02
C ALA A 210 -0.24 14.87 1.24
N VAL A 211 -0.03 16.10 0.76
CA VAL A 211 -1.01 17.18 0.80
C VAL A 211 -1.07 17.81 -0.58
N GLY A 212 -2.18 17.64 -1.28
CA GLY A 212 -2.30 17.95 -2.70
C GLY A 212 -1.65 16.88 -3.58
N SER A 213 -2.34 16.50 -4.65
CA SER A 213 -1.85 15.73 -5.81
C SER A 213 -3.04 15.45 -6.73
N ASP A 214 -2.81 14.77 -7.86
CA ASP A 214 -3.84 14.37 -8.80
C ASP A 214 -4.91 13.46 -8.17
N LEU A 215 -4.53 12.62 -7.19
CA LEU A 215 -5.46 11.67 -6.57
C LEU A 215 -6.43 12.32 -5.56
N PRO A 216 -5.98 13.00 -4.49
CA PRO A 216 -6.90 13.64 -3.55
C PRO A 216 -7.44 14.99 -4.06
N GLY A 217 -6.83 15.58 -5.09
CA GLY A 217 -6.99 16.98 -5.46
C GLY A 217 -6.20 17.90 -4.54
N ASP A 218 -6.28 19.21 -4.76
CA ASP A 218 -5.61 20.19 -3.90
C ASP A 218 -6.38 20.42 -2.59
N PRO A 219 -5.69 20.77 -1.48
CA PRO A 219 -6.35 21.20 -0.25
C PRO A 219 -7.08 22.52 -0.47
N ASP A 220 -8.21 22.69 0.21
CA ASP A 220 -9.03 23.90 0.16
C ASP A 220 -8.93 24.74 1.47
N GLU A 221 -9.64 25.86 1.52
CA GLU A 221 -9.72 26.73 2.71
C GLU A 221 -10.28 26.02 3.96
N LYS A 222 -11.03 24.93 3.78
CA LYS A 222 -11.66 24.16 4.86
C LYS A 222 -10.75 23.05 5.37
N THR A 223 -9.68 22.73 4.64
CA THR A 223 -8.76 21.65 4.96
C THR A 223 -7.98 21.98 6.22
N LEU A 224 -8.13 21.12 7.24
CA LEU A 224 -7.52 21.33 8.54
C LEU A 224 -6.13 20.70 8.60
N PRO A 225 -5.12 21.39 9.17
CA PRO A 225 -3.82 20.82 9.42
C PRO A 225 -3.80 19.97 10.70
N GLY A 226 -2.62 19.44 11.02
CA GLY A 226 -2.35 18.83 12.32
C GLY A 226 -2.58 17.31 12.34
N LEU A 227 -2.40 16.73 13.53
CA LEU A 227 -2.39 15.27 13.71
C LEU A 227 -3.72 14.61 13.30
N GLU A 228 -4.83 15.34 13.45
CA GLU A 228 -6.16 14.87 13.05
C GLU A 228 -6.36 14.81 11.52
N SER A 229 -5.41 15.34 10.74
CA SER A 229 -5.26 15.12 9.29
C SER A 229 -3.99 14.31 8.95
N GLY A 230 -3.31 13.77 9.96
CA GLY A 230 -2.11 12.96 9.81
C GLY A 230 -2.37 11.49 10.09
N MET A 231 -1.29 10.78 10.44
CA MET A 231 -1.36 9.40 10.90
C MET A 231 -0.37 9.13 12.04
N THR A 232 -0.77 8.22 12.93
CA THR A 232 0.04 7.73 14.04
C THR A 232 0.40 6.28 13.83
N ILE A 233 1.70 5.98 13.87
CA ILE A 233 2.30 4.69 13.60
C ILE A 233 2.83 4.14 14.92
N ARG A 234 2.25 3.04 15.38
CA ARG A 234 2.69 2.35 16.59
C ARG A 234 3.95 1.54 16.35
N TRP A 235 4.01 0.82 15.23
CA TRP A 235 5.19 0.06 14.80
C TRP A 235 5.14 -0.22 13.30
N VAL A 236 6.30 -0.46 12.72
CA VAL A 236 6.53 -1.05 11.39
C VAL A 236 7.39 -2.27 11.60
N ALA A 237 7.00 -3.41 11.02
CA ALA A 237 7.73 -4.65 11.18
C ALA A 237 7.85 -5.40 9.85
N VAL A 238 8.99 -6.06 9.68
CA VAL A 238 9.25 -7.01 8.61
C VAL A 238 9.58 -8.35 9.24
N TYR A 239 8.86 -9.39 8.86
CA TYR A 239 9.09 -10.76 9.32
C TYR A 239 9.46 -11.64 8.13
N LYS A 240 10.42 -12.54 8.30
CA LYS A 240 10.80 -13.55 7.31
C LYS A 240 10.75 -14.92 7.96
N SER A 241 10.22 -15.92 7.28
CA SER A 241 10.35 -17.32 7.71
C SER A 241 11.82 -17.70 7.76
N ARG A 242 12.23 -18.45 8.79
CA ARG A 242 13.53 -19.12 8.82
C ARG A 242 13.35 -20.56 8.33
N TYR A 243 14.29 -21.05 7.53
CA TYR A 243 14.50 -22.49 7.36
C TYR A 243 15.49 -22.98 8.40
#